data_AF-A0A4Z0EAF8-F1
#
_entry.id   AF-A0A4Z0EAF8-F1
#
_cell.length_a   1.000
_cell.length_b   1.000
_cell.length_c   1.000
_cell.angle_alpha   90.00
_cell.angle_beta   90.00
_cell.angle_gamma   90.00
#
_symmetry.space_group_name_H-M   'P 1'
#
loop_
_entity.id
_entity.type
_entity.pdbx_description
1 polymer ?
#
loop_
_entity_poly.entity_id
_entity_poly.type
_entity_poly.pdbx_seq_one_letter_code
_entity_poly.pdbx_strand_id
1 'polypeptide(L)'
;MIASPLSTHAQERLQQRAIPPLVIELLEAFGSPIRAGGAERLIFDKAARRRLTRHLGGPRSLRMVEPWLNVYAVVSDDGCLVTAAQQRRHHRR
;
A
#
# COMPACT_ATOMS: atom_id res chain seq x y z
N MET A 1 -3.23 8.35 10.59
CA MET A 1 -4.20 7.32 11.05
C MET A 1 -4.70 6.61 9.82
N ILE A 2 -4.64 5.27 9.81
CA ILE A 2 -5.21 4.44 8.73
C ILE A 2 -6.71 4.71 8.67
N ALA A 3 -7.21 5.10 7.50
CA ALA A 3 -8.59 5.49 7.31
C ALA A 3 -9.51 4.25 7.22
N SER A 4 -9.00 3.14 6.70
CA SER A 4 -9.74 1.89 6.60
C SER A 4 -9.69 1.10 7.92
N PRO A 5 -10.79 0.47 8.35
CA PRO A 5 -10.74 -0.52 9.43
C PRO A 5 -9.83 -1.69 9.03
N LEU A 6 -9.01 -2.17 9.98
CA LEU A 6 -8.11 -3.31 9.78
C LEU A 6 -8.83 -4.61 10.15
N SER A 7 -8.84 -5.59 9.24
CA SER A 7 -9.20 -6.95 9.61
C SER A 7 -8.12 -7.57 10.52
N THR A 8 -8.50 -8.56 11.34
CA THR A 8 -7.53 -9.34 12.15
C THR A 8 -6.43 -9.92 11.27
N HIS A 9 -6.80 -10.43 10.08
CA HIS A 9 -5.85 -10.94 9.11
C HIS A 9 -4.86 -9.86 8.63
N ALA A 10 -5.33 -8.65 8.32
CA ALA A 10 -4.44 -7.57 7.91
C ALA A 10 -3.45 -7.18 9.01
N GLN A 11 -3.92 -7.05 10.25
CA GLN A 11 -3.10 -6.69 11.40
C GLN A 11 -1.95 -7.69 11.62
N GLU A 12 -2.26 -8.99 11.63
CA GLU A 12 -1.25 -10.04 11.76
C GLU A 12 -0.21 -10.00 10.63
N ARG A 13 -0.65 -9.76 9.39
CA ARG A 13 0.23 -9.76 8.21
C ARG A 13 1.13 -8.55 8.16
N LEU A 14 0.65 -7.37 8.58
CA LEU A 14 1.47 -6.17 8.72
C LEU A 14 2.61 -6.42 9.70
N GLN A 15 2.31 -7.03 10.85
CA GLN A 15 3.29 -7.37 11.87
C GLN A 15 4.31 -8.40 11.35
N GLN A 16 3.85 -9.52 10.80
CA GLN A 16 4.72 -10.59 10.27
C GLN A 16 5.65 -10.12 9.15
N ARG A 17 5.26 -9.08 8.40
CA ARG A 17 6.00 -8.57 7.24
C ARG A 17 6.79 -7.30 7.53
N ALA A 18 6.77 -6.84 8.80
CA ALA A 18 7.37 -5.59 9.24
C ALA A 18 6.98 -4.39 8.36
N ILE A 19 5.73 -4.38 7.84
CA ILE A 19 5.22 -3.28 7.01
C ILE A 19 4.73 -2.18 7.96
N PRO A 20 5.33 -0.98 7.95
CA PRO A 20 4.91 0.10 8.84
C PRO A 20 3.49 0.58 8.52
N PRO A 21 2.66 0.91 9.53
CA PRO A 21 1.34 1.52 9.33
C PRO A 21 1.35 2.74 8.41
N LEU A 22 2.38 3.57 8.49
CA LEU A 22 2.59 4.73 7.60
C LEU A 22 2.53 4.36 6.12
N VAL A 23 3.02 3.18 5.72
CA VAL A 23 2.97 2.74 4.32
C VAL A 23 1.53 2.55 3.85
N ILE A 24 0.66 2.06 4.72
CA ILE A 24 -0.76 1.87 4.43
C ILE A 24 -1.45 3.23 4.30
N GLU A 25 -1.16 4.16 5.21
CA GLU A 25 -1.69 5.52 5.14
C GLU A 25 -1.29 6.21 3.82
N LEU A 26 -0.04 6.02 3.38
CA LEU A 26 0.42 6.54 2.08
C LEU A 26 -0.24 5.85 0.88
N LEU A 27 -0.57 4.56 0.98
CA LEU A 27 -1.30 3.84 -0.07
C LEU A 27 -2.75 4.31 -0.17
N GLU A 28 -3.43 4.52 0.96
CA GLU A 28 -4.80 5.05 1.00
C GLU A 28 -4.86 6.48 0.46
N ALA A 29 -3.90 7.32 0.83
CA ALA A 29 -3.90 8.73 0.44
C ALA A 29 -3.42 8.96 -1.01
N PHE A 30 -2.44 8.19 -1.48
CA PHE A 30 -1.75 8.47 -2.76
C PHE A 30 -1.71 7.30 -3.72
N GLY A 31 -2.04 6.08 -3.29
CA GLY A 31 -2.03 4.89 -4.13
C GLY A 31 -2.98 5.00 -5.32
N SER A 32 -2.75 4.19 -6.32
CA SER A 32 -3.69 4.01 -7.43
C SER A 32 -4.49 2.72 -7.20
N PRO A 33 -5.83 2.76 -7.28
CA PRO A 33 -6.65 1.56 -7.17
C PRO A 33 -6.60 0.73 -8.45
N ILE A 34 -6.52 -0.58 -8.30
CA ILE A 34 -6.64 -1.58 -9.35
C ILE A 34 -7.69 -2.58 -8.92
N ARG A 35 -8.72 -2.78 -9.74
CA ARG A 35 -9.77 -3.77 -9.45
C ARG A 35 -9.23 -5.19 -9.54
N ALA A 36 -9.50 -5.99 -8.52
CA ALA A 36 -9.06 -7.38 -8.41
C ALA A 36 -10.12 -8.22 -7.68
N GLY A 37 -10.98 -8.93 -8.44
CA GLY A 37 -11.84 -10.00 -7.91
C GLY A 37 -12.73 -9.63 -6.72
N GLY A 38 -13.49 -8.52 -6.80
CA GLY A 38 -14.37 -8.05 -5.71
C GLY A 38 -13.65 -7.24 -4.61
N ALA A 39 -12.45 -6.77 -4.91
CA ALA A 39 -11.67 -5.89 -4.06
C ALA A 39 -10.89 -4.88 -4.90
N GLU A 40 -10.35 -3.87 -4.22
CA GLU A 40 -9.39 -2.93 -4.78
C GLU A 40 -8.00 -3.20 -4.25
N ARG A 41 -7.03 -3.18 -5.15
CA ARG A 41 -5.61 -3.23 -4.83
C ARG A 41 -5.02 -1.84 -4.97
N LEU A 42 -4.54 -1.25 -3.88
CA LEU A 42 -3.83 0.02 -3.89
C LEU A 42 -2.35 -0.22 -4.14
N ILE A 43 -1.76 0.48 -5.11
CA ILE A 43 -0.33 0.37 -5.46
C ILE A 43 0.35 1.72 -5.63
N PHE A 44 1.68 1.74 -5.44
CA PHE A 44 2.53 2.88 -5.80
C PHE A 44 3.00 2.80 -7.26
N ASP A 45 2.09 2.97 -8.21
CA ASP A 45 2.42 3.12 -9.63
C ASP A 45 3.15 4.46 -9.92
N LYS A 46 3.45 4.73 -11.20
CA LYS A 46 4.13 5.98 -11.60
C LYS A 46 3.33 7.24 -11.23
N ALA A 47 2.00 7.20 -11.29
CA ALA A 47 1.15 8.34 -10.96
C ALA A 47 1.07 8.56 -9.44
N ALA A 48 0.89 7.50 -8.67
CA ALA A 48 0.91 7.47 -7.21
C ALA A 48 2.24 7.97 -6.67
N ARG A 49 3.37 7.48 -7.21
CA ARG A 49 4.71 7.96 -6.84
C ARG A 49 4.86 9.45 -7.10
N ARG A 50 4.35 9.97 -8.21
CA ARG A 50 4.39 11.41 -8.51
C ARG A 50 3.55 12.23 -7.52
N ARG A 51 2.37 11.75 -7.13
CA ARG A 51 1.55 12.39 -6.07
C ARG A 51 2.31 12.40 -4.75
N LEU A 52 2.88 11.26 -4.38
CA LEU A 52 3.67 11.09 -3.17
C LEU A 52 4.92 11.99 -3.15
N THR A 53 5.68 12.07 -4.25
CA THR A 53 6.83 12.97 -4.39
C THR A 53 6.45 14.42 -4.09
N ARG A 54 5.32 14.89 -4.62
CA ARG A 54 4.85 16.27 -4.40
C ARG A 54 4.46 16.50 -2.94
N HIS A 55 3.75 15.53 -2.35
CA HIS A 55 3.34 15.62 -0.95
C HIS A 55 4.54 15.65 0.00
N LEU A 56 5.56 14.81 -0.26
CA LEU A 56 6.76 14.72 0.57
C LEU A 56 7.79 15.84 0.30
N GLY A 57 7.50 16.83 -0.56
CA GLY A 57 8.40 17.96 -0.82
C GLY A 57 9.56 17.67 -1.79
N GLY A 58 9.46 16.63 -2.63
CA GLY A 58 10.36 16.41 -3.76
C GLY A 58 10.96 15.00 -3.88
N PRO A 59 11.83 14.74 -4.88
CA PRO A 59 12.36 13.40 -5.14
C PRO A 59 13.27 12.85 -4.03
N ARG A 60 13.95 13.74 -3.27
CA ARG A 60 14.88 13.33 -2.21
C ARG A 60 14.18 12.64 -1.04
N SER A 61 13.00 13.10 -0.67
CA SER A 61 12.21 12.52 0.43
C SER A 61 11.60 11.17 0.08
N LEU A 62 11.44 10.86 -1.22
CA LEU A 62 10.98 9.55 -1.67
C LEU A 62 11.94 8.41 -1.25
N ARG A 63 13.23 8.71 -1.04
CA ARG A 63 14.24 7.72 -0.59
C ARG A 63 13.91 7.12 0.78
N MET A 64 13.22 7.87 1.65
CA MET A 64 12.84 7.38 2.98
C MET A 64 11.77 6.29 2.93
N VAL A 65 10.96 6.27 1.88
CA VAL A 65 9.86 5.31 1.68
C VAL A 65 10.15 4.32 0.56
N GLU A 66 11.31 4.44 -0.10
CA GLU A 66 11.73 3.62 -1.23
C GLU A 66 11.63 2.11 -0.99
N PRO A 67 12.05 1.56 0.17
CA PRO A 67 11.91 0.13 0.47
C PRO A 67 10.46 -0.38 0.39
N TRP A 68 9.49 0.52 0.57
CA TRP A 68 8.07 0.20 0.64
C TRP A 68 7.28 0.60 -0.61
N LEU A 69 7.92 1.20 -1.62
CA LEU A 69 7.25 1.59 -2.89
C LEU A 69 6.80 0.40 -3.75
N ASN A 70 7.11 -0.81 -3.32
CA ASN A 70 6.64 -2.05 -3.93
C ASN A 70 5.60 -2.78 -3.06
N VAL A 71 5.17 -2.17 -1.96
CA VAL A 71 4.04 -2.67 -1.17
C VAL A 71 2.73 -2.35 -1.88
N TYR A 72 1.77 -3.25 -1.74
CA TYR A 72 0.39 -3.03 -2.08
C TYR A 72 -0.53 -3.38 -0.91
N ALA A 73 -1.70 -2.75 -0.90
CA ALA A 73 -2.79 -3.05 0.01
C ALA A 73 -3.96 -3.63 -0.78
N VAL A 74 -4.73 -4.52 -0.18
CA VAL A 74 -6.00 -5.03 -0.70
C VAL A 74 -7.10 -4.58 0.25
N VAL A 75 -8.05 -3.86 -0.30
CA VAL A 75 -9.20 -3.30 0.40
C VAL A 75 -10.45 -3.93 -0.20
N SER A 76 -11.33 -4.49 0.61
CA SER A 76 -12.60 -5.04 0.14
C SER A 76 -13.56 -3.92 -0.29
N ASP A 77 -14.63 -4.28 -1.01
CA ASP A 77 -15.61 -3.30 -1.49
C ASP A 77 -16.35 -2.55 -0.35
N ASP A 78 -16.32 -3.06 0.87
CA ASP A 78 -16.82 -2.40 2.10
C ASP A 78 -15.80 -1.43 2.74
N GLY A 79 -14.63 -1.26 2.13
CA GLY A 79 -13.58 -0.37 2.62
C GLY A 79 -12.68 -0.96 3.72
N CYS A 80 -12.80 -2.25 4.05
CA CYS A 80 -11.94 -2.89 5.05
C CYS A 80 -10.57 -3.28 4.46
N LEU A 81 -9.47 -3.03 5.18
CA LEU A 81 -8.16 -3.53 4.78
C LEU A 81 -8.10 -5.04 5.04
N VAL A 82 -8.02 -5.81 3.95
CA VAL A 82 -7.94 -7.27 3.97
C VAL A 82 -6.50 -7.72 4.16
N THR A 83 -5.54 -7.14 3.41
CA THR A 83 -4.12 -7.50 3.54
C THR A 83 -3.21 -6.43 2.95
N ALA A 84 -1.93 -6.45 3.32
CA ALA A 84 -0.88 -5.71 2.65
C ALA A 84 0.39 -6.56 2.49
N ALA A 85 1.07 -6.42 1.36
CA ALA A 85 2.24 -7.24 1.03
C ALA A 85 3.23 -6.50 0.12
N GLN A 86 4.50 -6.89 0.18
CA GLN A 86 5.44 -6.54 -0.90
C GLN A 86 5.12 -7.35 -2.16
N GLN A 87 5.08 -6.68 -3.30
CA GLN A 87 4.94 -7.29 -4.62
C GLN A 87 6.27 -7.94 -5.01
N ARG A 88 6.45 -9.21 -4.67
CA ARG A 88 7.58 -9.98 -5.22
C ARG A 88 7.37 -10.18 -6.72
N ARG A 89 8.41 -9.94 -7.53
CA ARG A 89 8.39 -10.33 -8.95
C ARG A 89 8.09 -11.83 -8.99
N HIS A 90 7.00 -12.19 -9.66
CA HIS A 90 6.43 -13.52 -9.83
C HIS A 90 7.38 -14.69 -9.46
N HIS A 91 6.99 -15.51 -8.46
CA HIS A 91 7.19 -16.94 -8.63
C HIS A 91 6.19 -17.38 -9.68
N ARG A 92 6.62 -17.46 -10.94
CA ARG A 92 5.92 -18.28 -11.95
C ARG A 92 5.94 -19.71 -11.39
N ARG A 93 4.78 -20.25 -11.02
CA ARG A 93 4.58 -21.68 -10.95
C ARG A 93 4.25 -22.18 -12.36
#